data_AF-A0ABD5PB76-F1
#
_entry.id   AF-A0ABD5PB76-F1
#
_cell.length_a   1.000
_cell.length_b   1.000
_cell.length_c   1.000
_cell.angle_alpha   90.00
_cell.angle_beta   90.00
_cell.angle_gamma   90.00
#
_symmetry.space_group_name_H-M   'P 1'
#
loop_
_entity.id
_entity.type
_entity.pdbx_description
1 polymer ?
#
loop_
_entity_poly.entity_id
_entity_poly.type
_entity_poly.pdbx_seq_one_letter_code
_entity_poly.pdbx_strand_id
1 'polypeptide(L)'
;MDVHVQGAAAPDPFLSAADLFETEHELSLPVVVQVREDPDERTWAGHYPNRHVLNISRQAATSAMARELALHEFSHMARYEEAHASHTQSTDEALFLAFSGRSVERRKLAHCYQIANHMKDIYADDITLSVAPADKLLAFLESRLAAAVADRPTARPDDWTRLTAGSDPDITAVNAAFALALVERHGLVDDDHRLYDLAHAAADDAPGVDFERFNCRFKSLAADPTESDYRKELVGVARDYVLAPGSGSGQQAAD
;
A
#
# COMPACT_ATOMS: atom_id res chain seq x y z
N MET A 1 9.15 21.58 -11.30
CA MET A 1 9.26 20.14 -11.59
C MET A 1 8.89 19.97 -13.04
N ASP A 2 9.61 19.12 -13.77
CA ASP A 2 9.37 18.94 -15.21
C ASP A 2 8.54 17.68 -15.46
N VAL A 3 7.28 17.85 -15.88
CA VAL A 3 6.30 16.76 -16.05
C VAL A 3 5.88 16.61 -17.51
N HIS A 4 6.09 15.42 -18.06
CA HIS A 4 5.75 15.07 -19.44
C HIS A 4 4.68 13.99 -19.48
N VAL A 5 3.50 14.30 -20.03
CA VAL A 5 2.39 13.35 -20.13
C VAL A 5 2.36 12.66 -21.49
N GLN A 6 2.38 11.33 -21.48
CA GLN A 6 2.33 10.46 -22.66
C GLN A 6 1.08 9.58 -22.61
N GLY A 7 0.22 9.70 -23.62
CA GLY A 7 -1.00 8.89 -23.78
C GLY A 7 -2.30 9.72 -23.75
N ALA A 8 -3.43 9.03 -23.73
CA ALA A 8 -4.75 9.64 -23.91
C ALA A 8 -5.39 10.12 -22.58
N ALA A 9 -4.77 11.12 -21.94
CA ALA A 9 -5.35 11.84 -20.80
C ALA A 9 -5.02 13.34 -20.86
N ALA A 10 -5.86 14.16 -20.22
CA ALA A 10 -5.57 15.58 -20.04
C ALA A 10 -4.37 15.73 -19.09
N PRO A 11 -3.45 16.68 -19.35
CA PRO A 11 -2.29 16.89 -18.48
C PRO A 11 -2.64 17.57 -17.16
N ASP A 12 -3.78 18.27 -17.09
CA ASP A 12 -4.17 19.15 -15.98
C ASP A 12 -4.08 18.49 -14.58
N PRO A 13 -4.53 17.23 -14.35
CA PRO A 13 -4.41 16.62 -13.02
C PRO A 13 -2.96 16.43 -12.57
N PHE A 14 -2.06 16.10 -13.50
CA PHE A 14 -0.64 15.85 -13.22
C PHE A 14 0.12 17.16 -13.00
N LEU A 15 -0.18 18.19 -13.80
CA LEU A 15 0.37 19.53 -13.61
C LEU A 15 -0.13 20.16 -12.31
N SER A 16 -1.42 19.99 -11.99
CA SER A 16 -1.97 20.45 -10.71
C SER A 16 -1.37 19.72 -9.50
N ALA A 17 -1.04 18.42 -9.64
CA ALA A 17 -0.32 17.70 -8.59
C ALA A 17 1.10 18.23 -8.43
N ALA A 18 1.78 18.55 -9.54
CA ALA A 18 3.11 19.15 -9.54
C ALA A 18 3.11 20.51 -8.82
N ASP A 19 2.19 21.40 -9.20
CA ASP A 19 2.06 22.73 -8.58
C ASP A 19 1.87 22.64 -7.06
N LEU A 20 1.09 21.66 -6.59
CA LEU A 20 0.86 21.45 -5.17
C LEU A 20 2.08 20.86 -4.47
N PHE A 21 2.71 19.86 -5.07
CA PHE A 21 3.92 19.22 -4.56
C PHE A 21 5.07 20.23 -4.37
N GLU A 22 5.25 21.11 -5.35
CA GLU A 22 6.29 22.15 -5.37
C GLU A 22 6.13 23.25 -4.33
N THR A 23 5.05 23.24 -3.55
CA THR A 23 4.91 24.13 -2.40
C THR A 23 5.86 23.77 -1.26
N GLU A 24 6.22 22.49 -1.10
CA GLU A 24 7.06 22.00 -0.01
C GLU A 24 8.20 21.06 -0.47
N HIS A 25 8.06 20.42 -1.63
CA HIS A 25 8.98 19.40 -2.12
C HIS A 25 9.39 19.61 -3.57
N GLU A 26 10.57 19.16 -3.97
CA GLU A 26 11.05 19.22 -5.35
C GLU A 26 11.55 17.86 -5.83
N LEU A 27 11.43 17.61 -7.14
CA LEU A 27 12.11 16.49 -7.81
C LEU A 27 13.17 17.05 -8.74
N SER A 28 14.38 16.52 -8.61
CA SER A 28 15.54 16.86 -9.42
C SER A 28 15.44 16.26 -10.82
N LEU A 29 14.85 15.06 -10.93
CA LEU A 29 14.67 14.38 -12.19
C LEU A 29 13.31 14.70 -12.82
N PRO A 30 13.22 14.78 -14.16
CA PRO A 30 11.94 14.96 -14.84
C PRO A 30 11.05 13.73 -14.64
N VAL A 31 9.73 13.93 -14.61
CA VAL A 31 8.74 12.87 -14.50
C VAL A 31 8.07 12.63 -15.85
N VAL A 32 8.06 11.37 -16.30
CA VAL A 32 7.32 10.94 -17.49
C VAL A 32 6.08 10.16 -17.04
N VAL A 33 4.90 10.75 -17.26
CA VAL A 33 3.61 10.10 -17.02
C VAL A 33 3.25 9.23 -18.22
N GLN A 34 3.04 7.94 -18.01
CA GLN A 34 2.65 6.95 -19.01
C GLN A 34 1.22 6.48 -18.74
N VAL A 35 0.30 6.95 -19.58
CA VAL A 35 -1.12 6.56 -19.51
C VAL A 35 -1.34 5.29 -20.33
N ARG A 36 -1.79 4.22 -19.67
CA ARG A 36 -2.04 2.91 -20.29
C ARG A 36 -3.53 2.69 -20.54
N GLU A 37 -3.88 2.06 -21.66
CA GLU A 37 -5.29 1.80 -22.00
C GLU A 37 -5.94 0.70 -21.14
N ASP A 38 -5.14 -0.24 -20.62
CA ASP A 38 -5.64 -1.31 -19.75
C ASP A 38 -6.16 -0.71 -18.43
N PRO A 39 -7.47 -0.85 -18.11
CA PRO A 39 -8.05 -0.34 -16.87
C PRO A 39 -7.47 -1.00 -15.62
N ASP A 40 -6.99 -2.24 -15.74
CA ASP A 40 -6.44 -3.02 -14.62
C ASP A 40 -4.94 -2.71 -14.40
N GLU A 41 -4.35 -1.86 -15.23
CA GLU A 41 -2.98 -1.41 -15.05
C GLU A 41 -2.83 -0.66 -13.72
N ARG A 42 -1.86 -1.09 -12.91
CA ARG A 42 -1.59 -0.48 -11.61
C ARG A 42 -0.95 0.90 -11.77
N THR A 43 -1.28 1.80 -10.85
CA THR A 43 -0.54 3.05 -10.66
C THR A 43 0.74 2.75 -9.87
N TRP A 44 1.88 3.25 -10.35
CA TRP A 44 3.19 3.07 -9.69
C TRP A 44 4.24 4.06 -10.21
N ALA A 45 5.22 4.35 -9.35
CA ALA A 45 6.43 5.11 -9.67
C ALA A 45 7.63 4.18 -9.98
N GLY A 46 8.38 4.50 -11.03
CA GLY A 46 9.63 3.86 -11.38
C GLY A 46 10.76 4.86 -11.54
N HIS A 47 11.97 4.45 -11.18
CA HIS A 47 13.12 5.35 -11.10
C HIS A 47 14.20 4.90 -12.10
N TYR A 48 14.66 5.84 -12.92
CA TYR A 48 15.74 5.63 -13.89
C TYR A 48 16.83 6.71 -13.70
N PRO A 49 18.06 6.49 -14.20
CA PRO A 49 19.17 7.43 -13.98
C PRO A 49 18.92 8.87 -14.46
N ASN A 50 17.96 9.09 -15.36
CA ASN A 50 17.71 10.39 -15.97
C ASN A 50 16.25 10.86 -15.90
N ARG A 51 15.36 10.11 -15.24
CA ARG A 51 13.93 10.44 -15.12
C ARG A 51 13.24 9.53 -14.12
N HIS A 52 12.11 9.99 -13.61
CA HIS A 52 11.10 9.12 -13.04
C HIS A 52 10.02 8.78 -14.07
N VAL A 53 9.31 7.68 -13.82
CA VAL A 53 8.13 7.28 -14.57
C VAL A 53 6.97 7.14 -13.60
N LEU A 54 5.86 7.77 -13.93
CA LEU A 54 4.56 7.49 -13.32
C LEU A 54 3.77 6.67 -14.33
N ASN A 55 3.47 5.42 -14.03
CA ASN A 55 2.57 4.60 -14.84
C ASN A 55 1.17 4.68 -14.24
N ILE A 56 0.14 4.83 -15.07
CA ILE A 56 -1.24 4.97 -14.61
C ILE A 56 -2.21 4.47 -15.68
N SER A 57 -3.28 3.78 -15.28
CA SER A 57 -4.35 3.42 -16.23
C SER A 57 -5.11 4.65 -16.70
N ARG A 58 -5.66 4.60 -17.91
CA ARG A 58 -6.50 5.67 -18.46
C ARG A 58 -7.73 5.92 -17.58
N GLN A 59 -8.28 4.86 -16.99
CA GLN A 59 -9.37 4.97 -16.04
C GLN A 59 -8.97 5.80 -14.80
N ALA A 60 -7.82 5.51 -14.20
CA ALA A 60 -7.32 6.25 -13.04
C ALA A 60 -6.95 7.70 -13.41
N ALA A 61 -6.27 7.89 -14.54
CA ALA A 61 -5.84 9.20 -15.06
C ALA A 61 -7.00 10.15 -15.39
N THR A 62 -8.19 9.62 -15.67
CA THR A 62 -9.38 10.41 -15.97
C THR A 62 -10.37 10.48 -14.81
N SER A 63 -10.03 9.90 -13.65
CA SER A 63 -10.88 9.89 -12.46
C SER A 63 -10.75 11.17 -11.63
N ALA A 64 -11.67 11.38 -10.70
CA ALA A 64 -11.59 12.46 -9.71
C ALA A 64 -10.37 12.33 -8.74
N MET A 65 -9.76 11.14 -8.70
CA MET A 65 -8.57 10.82 -7.90
C MET A 65 -7.26 11.05 -8.66
N ALA A 66 -7.28 11.36 -9.96
CA ALA A 66 -6.07 11.42 -10.78
C ALA A 66 -4.97 12.31 -10.20
N ARG A 67 -5.33 13.48 -9.65
CA ARG A 67 -4.39 14.40 -8.98
C ARG A 67 -3.81 13.78 -7.71
N GLU A 68 -4.63 13.16 -6.87
CA GLU A 68 -4.17 12.63 -5.58
C GLU A 68 -3.30 11.38 -5.79
N LEU A 69 -3.64 10.56 -6.78
CA LEU A 69 -2.79 9.45 -7.22
C LEU A 69 -1.45 9.97 -7.75
N ALA A 70 -1.46 11.01 -8.58
CA ALA A 70 -0.22 11.59 -9.10
C ALA A 70 0.66 12.15 -7.98
N LEU A 71 0.06 12.84 -7.01
CA LEU A 71 0.76 13.40 -5.87
C LEU A 71 1.38 12.31 -4.97
N HIS A 72 0.66 11.22 -4.73
CA HIS A 72 1.18 10.05 -4.02
C HIS A 72 2.42 9.47 -4.71
N GLU A 73 2.36 9.28 -6.03
CA GLU A 73 3.50 8.75 -6.78
C GLU A 73 4.69 9.73 -6.85
N PHE A 74 4.46 11.05 -6.88
CA PHE A 74 5.55 12.03 -6.76
C PHE A 74 6.21 11.97 -5.39
N SER A 75 5.43 11.68 -4.35
CA SER A 75 5.94 11.48 -3.00
C SER A 75 6.87 10.25 -2.89
N HIS A 76 6.53 9.15 -3.59
CA HIS A 76 7.47 8.03 -3.75
C HIS A 76 8.78 8.44 -4.43
N MET A 77 8.71 9.30 -5.46
CA MET A 77 9.88 9.79 -6.17
C MET A 77 10.76 10.69 -5.29
N ALA A 78 10.16 11.56 -4.45
CA ALA A 78 10.93 12.36 -3.51
C ALA A 78 11.64 11.50 -2.48
N ARG A 79 10.94 10.53 -1.86
CA ARG A 79 11.58 9.58 -0.94
C ARG A 79 12.71 8.81 -1.58
N TYR A 80 12.59 8.47 -2.87
CA TYR A 80 13.67 7.85 -3.61
C TYR A 80 14.87 8.80 -3.81
N GLU A 81 14.64 10.05 -4.22
CA GLU A 81 15.71 11.06 -4.40
C GLU A 81 16.41 11.44 -3.08
N GLU A 82 15.66 11.47 -1.98
CA GLU A 82 16.18 11.64 -0.61
C GLU A 82 17.04 10.45 -0.15
N ALA A 83 17.10 9.38 -0.93
CA ALA A 83 17.66 8.09 -0.54
C ALA A 83 17.06 7.53 0.77
N HIS A 84 15.80 7.89 1.04
CA HIS A 84 15.10 7.49 2.26
C HIS A 84 15.03 5.96 2.35
N ALA A 85 15.32 5.40 3.53
CA ALA A 85 15.49 3.96 3.72
C ALA A 85 14.29 3.13 3.23
N SER A 86 13.08 3.67 3.33
CA SER A 86 11.88 2.99 2.83
C SER A 86 11.86 2.78 1.31
N HIS A 87 12.55 3.62 0.56
CA HIS A 87 12.54 3.60 -0.92
C HIS A 87 13.84 3.08 -1.54
N THR A 88 14.88 2.89 -0.73
CA THR A 88 16.17 2.33 -1.17
C THR A 88 16.42 0.91 -0.64
N GLN A 89 15.84 0.52 0.50
CA GLN A 89 15.99 -0.84 1.04
C GLN A 89 15.31 -1.88 0.15
N SER A 90 16.06 -2.93 -0.20
CA SER A 90 15.53 -4.07 -0.97
C SER A 90 14.51 -4.86 -0.15
N THR A 91 13.29 -4.98 -0.70
CA THR A 91 12.25 -5.87 -0.16
C THR A 91 12.70 -7.33 -0.27
N ASP A 92 13.30 -7.74 -1.40
CA ASP A 92 13.78 -9.11 -1.61
C ASP A 92 14.80 -9.52 -0.56
N GLU A 93 15.73 -8.61 -0.21
CA GLU A 93 16.72 -8.86 0.84
C GLU A 93 16.03 -9.06 2.19
N ALA A 94 15.09 -8.19 2.56
CA ALA A 94 14.37 -8.30 3.82
C ALA A 94 13.56 -9.60 3.89
N LEU A 95 12.87 -9.99 2.81
CA LEU A 95 12.12 -11.24 2.75
C LEU A 95 13.04 -12.47 2.79
N PHE A 96 14.20 -12.40 2.13
CA PHE A 96 15.22 -13.45 2.20
C PHE A 96 15.74 -13.64 3.64
N LEU A 97 16.05 -12.56 4.35
CA LEU A 97 16.46 -12.59 5.75
C LEU A 97 15.32 -13.07 6.68
N ALA A 98 14.08 -12.70 6.36
CA ALA A 98 12.91 -13.10 7.13
C ALA A 98 12.71 -14.62 7.09
N PHE A 99 12.89 -15.22 5.91
CA PHE A 99 12.50 -16.61 5.63
C PHE A 99 13.65 -17.56 5.29
N SER A 100 14.90 -17.16 5.52
CA SER A 100 16.07 -18.03 5.31
C SER A 100 15.88 -19.40 5.95
N GLY A 101 15.98 -20.45 5.14
CA GLY A 101 15.82 -21.85 5.57
C GLY A 101 14.37 -22.30 5.76
N ARG A 102 13.37 -21.54 5.28
CA ARG A 102 11.94 -21.88 5.41
C ARG A 102 11.26 -21.93 4.05
N SER A 103 10.27 -22.81 3.92
CA SER A 103 9.32 -22.79 2.82
C SER A 103 8.17 -21.84 3.19
N VAL A 104 7.78 -20.97 2.26
CA VAL A 104 6.67 -20.03 2.43
C VAL A 104 5.68 -20.24 1.30
N GLU A 105 4.40 -20.29 1.63
CA GLU A 105 3.34 -20.36 0.62
C GLU A 105 3.44 -19.18 -0.34
N ARG A 106 3.35 -19.44 -1.65
CA ARG A 106 3.43 -18.39 -2.69
C ARG A 106 2.41 -17.27 -2.46
N ARG A 107 1.22 -17.61 -1.96
CA ARG A 107 0.16 -16.66 -1.59
C ARG A 107 0.64 -15.70 -0.49
N LYS A 108 1.14 -16.23 0.63
CA LYS A 108 1.67 -15.40 1.73
C LYS A 108 2.89 -14.58 1.30
N LEU A 109 3.74 -15.13 0.43
CA LEU A 109 4.86 -14.36 -0.12
C LEU A 109 4.38 -13.14 -0.93
N ALA A 110 3.36 -13.29 -1.76
CA ALA A 110 2.77 -12.16 -2.49
C ALA A 110 2.19 -11.11 -1.53
N HIS A 111 1.52 -11.54 -0.45
CA HIS A 111 1.04 -10.63 0.60
C HIS A 111 2.18 -9.90 1.31
N CYS A 112 3.34 -10.54 1.53
CA CYS A 112 4.50 -9.85 2.10
C CYS A 112 5.02 -8.71 1.22
N TYR A 113 5.01 -8.86 -0.11
CA TYR A 113 5.32 -7.73 -1.01
C TYR A 113 4.29 -6.61 -0.91
N GLN A 114 3.00 -6.94 -0.75
CA GLN A 114 1.96 -5.95 -0.54
C GLN A 114 2.13 -5.21 0.80
N ILE A 115 2.43 -5.93 1.88
CA ILE A 115 2.74 -5.34 3.19
C ILE A 115 3.97 -4.42 3.10
N ALA A 116 5.00 -4.84 2.37
CA ALA A 116 6.18 -4.00 2.17
C ALA A 116 5.84 -2.72 1.40
N ASN A 117 4.95 -2.78 0.41
CA ASN A 117 4.44 -1.58 -0.25
C ASN A 117 3.65 -0.69 0.72
N HIS A 118 2.75 -1.22 1.55
CA HIS A 118 2.06 -0.42 2.56
C HIS A 118 3.01 0.33 3.49
N MET A 119 4.12 -0.30 3.87
CA MET A 119 5.15 0.38 4.66
C MET A 119 5.78 1.54 3.90
N LYS A 120 6.03 1.40 2.60
CA LYS A 120 6.52 2.51 1.74
C LYS A 120 5.48 3.60 1.59
N ASP A 121 4.24 3.21 1.39
CA ASP A 121 3.11 4.10 1.15
C ASP A 121 2.89 5.02 2.35
N ILE A 122 3.08 4.56 3.59
CA ILE A 122 3.07 5.44 4.79
C ILE A 122 4.04 6.63 4.64
N TYR A 123 5.26 6.38 4.16
CA TYR A 123 6.25 7.44 4.00
C TYR A 123 5.98 8.38 2.83
N ALA A 124 5.28 7.90 1.80
CA ALA A 124 4.84 8.71 0.67
C ALA A 124 3.58 9.52 1.03
N ASP A 125 2.67 8.92 1.79
CA ASP A 125 1.47 9.58 2.28
C ASP A 125 1.79 10.64 3.35
N ASP A 126 2.86 10.45 4.14
CA ASP A 126 3.39 11.50 5.02
C ASP A 126 3.66 12.82 4.26
N ILE A 127 4.17 12.75 3.02
CA ILE A 127 4.40 13.91 2.14
C ILE A 127 3.08 14.34 1.47
N THR A 128 2.33 13.40 0.93
CA THR A 128 1.06 13.69 0.23
C THR A 128 0.10 14.48 1.14
N LEU A 129 0.01 14.09 2.41
CA LEU A 129 -0.85 14.70 3.41
C LEU A 129 -0.27 15.98 4.02
N SER A 130 1.02 16.31 3.80
CA SER A 130 1.55 17.61 4.20
C SER A 130 1.11 18.71 3.24
N VAL A 131 0.94 18.40 1.95
CA VAL A 131 0.62 19.40 0.91
C VAL A 131 -0.84 19.36 0.43
N ALA A 132 -1.58 18.27 0.63
CA ALA A 132 -2.96 18.13 0.12
C ALA A 132 -4.02 17.85 1.19
N PRO A 133 -5.26 18.33 0.99
CA PRO A 133 -6.39 17.94 1.84
C PRO A 133 -6.66 16.43 1.78
N ALA A 134 -6.97 15.85 2.95
CA ALA A 134 -7.14 14.41 3.09
C ALA A 134 -8.52 13.86 2.67
N ASP A 135 -9.51 14.72 2.41
CA ASP A 135 -10.93 14.31 2.24
C ASP A 135 -11.12 13.23 1.17
N LYS A 136 -10.43 13.36 0.04
CA LYS A 136 -10.53 12.40 -1.07
C LYS A 136 -9.83 11.09 -0.77
N LEU A 137 -8.70 11.13 -0.05
CA LEU A 137 -8.01 9.93 0.40
C LEU A 137 -8.90 9.15 1.37
N LEU A 138 -9.51 9.85 2.33
CA LEU A 138 -10.41 9.24 3.31
C LEU A 138 -11.60 8.55 2.62
N ALA A 139 -12.29 9.26 1.71
CA ALA A 139 -13.39 8.70 0.94
C ALA A 139 -12.96 7.51 0.06
N PHE A 140 -11.74 7.55 -0.48
CA PHE A 140 -11.17 6.45 -1.24
C PHE A 140 -10.91 5.21 -0.35
N LEU A 141 -10.28 5.38 0.82
CA LEU A 141 -10.00 4.30 1.77
C LEU A 141 -11.30 3.64 2.25
N GLU A 142 -12.30 4.44 2.63
CA GLU A 142 -13.62 3.94 3.00
C GLU A 142 -14.26 3.10 1.89
N SER A 143 -14.27 3.63 0.67
CA SER A 143 -14.86 2.96 -0.50
C SER A 143 -14.16 1.64 -0.81
N ARG A 144 -12.83 1.64 -0.80
CA ARG A 144 -12.02 0.44 -1.06
C ARG A 144 -12.21 -0.63 0.01
N LEU A 145 -12.22 -0.23 1.29
CA LEU A 145 -12.41 -1.16 2.39
C LEU A 145 -13.84 -1.71 2.42
N ALA A 146 -14.85 -0.86 2.21
CA ALA A 146 -16.24 -1.29 2.12
C ALA A 146 -16.45 -2.29 0.97
N ALA A 147 -15.84 -2.04 -0.20
CA ALA A 147 -15.88 -2.96 -1.33
C ALA A 147 -15.21 -4.31 -1.00
N ALA A 148 -14.04 -4.29 -0.37
CA ALA A 148 -13.33 -5.52 0.03
C ALA A 148 -14.13 -6.34 1.06
N VAL A 149 -14.71 -5.70 2.07
CA VAL A 149 -15.56 -6.37 3.06
C VAL A 149 -16.84 -6.92 2.42
N ALA A 150 -17.40 -6.24 1.42
CA ALA A 150 -18.59 -6.69 0.70
C ALA A 150 -18.31 -7.88 -0.24
N ASP A 151 -17.11 -7.98 -0.81
CA ASP A 151 -16.70 -9.04 -1.75
C ASP A 151 -16.34 -10.38 -1.06
N ARG A 152 -16.92 -10.62 0.12
CA ARG A 152 -16.71 -11.83 0.93
C ARG A 152 -16.94 -13.10 0.10
N PRO A 153 -16.03 -14.09 0.17
CA PRO A 153 -16.36 -15.42 -0.32
C PRO A 153 -17.47 -16.03 0.54
N THR A 154 -18.72 -16.01 0.07
CA THR A 154 -19.81 -16.72 0.74
C THR A 154 -19.48 -18.21 0.83
N ALA A 155 -19.40 -18.76 2.04
CA ALA A 155 -19.28 -20.20 2.24
C ALA A 155 -20.53 -20.89 1.67
N ARG A 156 -20.37 -21.69 0.62
CA ARG A 156 -21.41 -22.59 0.10
C ARG A 156 -20.79 -23.98 -0.09
N PRO A 157 -21.54 -25.08 0.20
CA PRO A 157 -20.98 -26.43 0.26
C PRO A 157 -20.52 -26.88 -1.12
N ASP A 158 -19.37 -27.56 -1.11
CA ASP A 158 -18.75 -28.42 -2.11
C ASP A 158 -19.14 -28.26 -3.59
N ASP A 159 -18.07 -28.08 -4.37
CA ASP A 159 -17.99 -28.09 -5.83
C ASP A 159 -18.32 -26.75 -6.50
N TRP A 160 -17.75 -26.53 -7.69
CA TRP A 160 -17.73 -25.32 -8.53
C TRP A 160 -16.57 -24.34 -8.29
N THR A 161 -15.54 -24.50 -9.13
CA THR A 161 -14.44 -23.57 -9.41
C THR A 161 -14.96 -22.15 -9.67
N ARG A 162 -14.68 -21.21 -8.76
CA ARG A 162 -14.95 -19.78 -8.97
C ARG A 162 -13.94 -19.17 -9.95
N LEU A 163 -14.48 -18.50 -10.97
CA LEU A 163 -13.77 -17.68 -11.96
C LEU A 163 -13.75 -16.18 -11.61
N THR A 164 -14.11 -15.82 -10.38
CA THR A 164 -13.89 -14.48 -9.80
C THR A 164 -13.23 -14.66 -8.43
N ALA A 165 -12.00 -14.18 -8.28
CA ALA A 165 -11.25 -14.23 -7.03
C ALA A 165 -11.87 -13.21 -6.06
N GLY A 166 -12.66 -13.69 -5.09
CA GLY A 166 -13.07 -12.85 -3.97
C GLY A 166 -11.84 -12.37 -3.20
N SER A 167 -11.93 -11.21 -2.57
CA SER A 167 -10.84 -10.66 -1.75
C SER A 167 -10.38 -11.66 -0.69
N ASP A 168 -9.06 -11.88 -0.61
CA ASP A 168 -8.47 -12.74 0.39
C ASP A 168 -8.62 -12.08 1.79
N PRO A 169 -9.29 -12.72 2.76
CA PRO A 169 -9.53 -12.12 4.08
C PRO A 169 -8.26 -11.71 4.81
N ASP A 170 -7.19 -12.52 4.72
CA ASP A 170 -5.97 -12.29 5.50
C ASP A 170 -5.31 -10.98 5.10
N ILE A 171 -5.16 -10.72 3.79
CA ILE A 171 -4.57 -9.47 3.30
C ILE A 171 -5.55 -8.30 3.42
N THR A 172 -6.87 -8.56 3.39
CA THR A 172 -7.89 -7.53 3.58
C THR A 172 -7.83 -6.95 5.00
N ALA A 173 -7.65 -7.79 6.03
CA ALA A 173 -7.45 -7.32 7.40
C ALA A 173 -6.18 -6.47 7.55
N VAL A 174 -5.08 -6.84 6.88
CA VAL A 174 -3.85 -6.05 6.86
C VAL A 174 -4.05 -4.71 6.13
N ASN A 175 -4.76 -4.69 5.00
CA ASN A 175 -5.10 -3.46 4.28
C ASN A 175 -5.94 -2.51 5.15
N ALA A 176 -6.88 -3.07 5.92
CA ALA A 176 -7.67 -2.32 6.88
C ALA A 176 -6.81 -1.74 8.01
N ALA A 177 -5.86 -2.53 8.52
CA ALA A 177 -4.93 -2.08 9.55
C ALA A 177 -4.03 -0.93 9.04
N PHE A 178 -3.56 -1.01 7.79
CA PHE A 178 -2.84 0.06 7.11
C PHE A 178 -3.70 1.32 6.96
N ALA A 179 -4.91 1.20 6.41
CA ALA A 179 -5.81 2.33 6.22
C ALA A 179 -6.11 3.06 7.55
N LEU A 180 -6.38 2.29 8.60
CA LEU A 180 -6.65 2.84 9.93
C LEU A 180 -5.40 3.49 10.54
N ALA A 181 -4.24 2.86 10.38
CA ALA A 181 -2.98 3.40 10.88
C ALA A 181 -2.62 4.74 10.23
N LEU A 182 -2.88 4.86 8.92
CA LEU A 182 -2.64 6.09 8.17
C LEU A 182 -3.54 7.22 8.69
N VAL A 183 -4.84 7.00 8.82
CA VAL A 183 -5.75 8.06 9.30
C VAL A 183 -5.47 8.47 10.74
N GLU A 184 -5.11 7.51 11.60
CA GLU A 184 -4.78 7.80 12.99
C GLU A 184 -3.45 8.52 13.16
N ARG A 185 -2.44 8.14 12.35
CA ARG A 185 -1.12 8.78 12.35
C ARG A 185 -1.23 10.27 12.03
N HIS A 186 -2.14 10.63 11.12
CA HIS A 186 -2.35 12.00 10.68
C HIS A 186 -3.52 12.72 11.37
N GLY A 187 -4.20 12.07 12.32
CA GLY A 187 -5.34 12.65 13.05
C GLY A 187 -6.50 13.06 12.13
N LEU A 188 -6.79 12.25 11.10
CA LEU A 188 -7.75 12.60 10.04
C LEU A 188 -9.20 12.31 10.40
N VAL A 189 -9.44 11.51 11.44
CA VAL A 189 -10.78 11.03 11.81
C VAL A 189 -10.97 11.05 13.33
N ASP A 190 -12.22 11.23 13.75
CA ASP A 190 -12.64 11.08 15.14
C ASP A 190 -12.92 9.60 15.49
N ASP A 191 -13.01 9.29 16.78
CA ASP A 191 -13.19 7.93 17.32
C ASP A 191 -14.50 7.24 16.86
N ASP A 192 -15.49 7.98 16.35
CA ASP A 192 -16.77 7.47 15.87
C ASP A 192 -16.85 7.28 14.34
N HIS A 193 -15.71 7.43 13.65
CA HIS A 193 -15.65 7.37 12.21
C HIS A 193 -15.93 5.96 11.67
N ARG A 194 -16.73 5.86 10.60
CA ARG A 194 -17.16 4.59 9.99
C ARG A 194 -16.01 3.67 9.53
N LEU A 195 -14.82 4.24 9.29
CA LEU A 195 -13.64 3.45 8.92
C LEU A 195 -13.27 2.43 10.02
N TYR A 196 -13.51 2.77 11.29
CA TYR A 196 -13.36 1.83 12.40
C TYR A 196 -14.27 0.62 12.22
N ASP A 197 -15.58 0.80 11.96
CA ASP A 197 -16.52 -0.32 11.77
C ASP A 197 -16.10 -1.24 10.61
N LEU A 198 -15.67 -0.64 9.50
CA LEU A 198 -15.18 -1.38 8.34
C LEU A 198 -13.91 -2.17 8.65
N ALA A 199 -12.99 -1.59 9.43
CA ALA A 199 -11.75 -2.25 9.81
C ALA A 199 -11.98 -3.41 10.78
N HIS A 200 -12.88 -3.25 11.76
CA HIS A 200 -13.29 -4.34 12.64
C HIS A 200 -13.95 -5.48 11.85
N ALA A 201 -14.82 -5.16 10.88
CA ALA A 201 -15.43 -6.19 10.03
C ALA A 201 -14.41 -6.99 9.22
N ALA A 202 -13.35 -6.33 8.73
CA ALA A 202 -12.25 -7.00 8.03
C ALA A 202 -11.40 -7.86 8.98
N ALA A 203 -11.17 -7.41 10.22
CA ALA A 203 -10.44 -8.17 11.24
C ALA A 203 -11.22 -9.44 11.66
N ASP A 204 -12.54 -9.33 11.83
CA ASP A 204 -13.42 -10.46 12.17
C ASP A 204 -13.38 -11.58 11.11
N ASP A 205 -13.11 -11.23 9.85
CA ASP A 205 -12.96 -12.20 8.75
C ASP A 205 -11.63 -12.94 8.73
N ALA A 206 -10.63 -12.42 9.44
CA ALA A 206 -9.27 -12.96 9.44
C ALA A 206 -8.74 -13.15 10.87
N PRO A 207 -9.35 -14.04 11.68
CA PRO A 207 -8.93 -14.25 13.08
C PRO A 207 -7.49 -14.77 13.22
N GLY A 208 -6.87 -15.24 12.14
CA GLY A 208 -5.46 -15.63 12.10
C GLY A 208 -4.48 -14.46 11.91
N VAL A 209 -4.97 -13.25 11.66
CA VAL A 209 -4.17 -12.03 11.47
C VAL A 209 -4.30 -11.15 12.71
N ASP A 210 -3.17 -10.78 13.31
CA ASP A 210 -3.11 -9.87 14.46
C ASP A 210 -3.31 -8.40 14.00
N PHE A 211 -4.56 -8.05 13.68
CA PHE A 211 -4.95 -6.74 13.14
C PHE A 211 -4.35 -5.56 13.94
N GLU A 212 -4.51 -5.59 15.26
CA GLU A 212 -4.06 -4.52 16.17
C GLU A 212 -2.55 -4.32 16.12
N ARG A 213 -1.79 -5.42 16.05
CA ARG A 213 -0.34 -5.36 15.90
C ARG A 213 0.06 -4.70 14.58
N PHE A 214 -0.62 -5.02 13.48
CA PHE A 214 -0.34 -4.39 12.18
C PHE A 214 -0.66 -2.90 12.22
N ASN A 215 -1.83 -2.52 12.75
CA ASN A 215 -2.24 -1.13 12.88
C ASN A 215 -1.21 -0.34 13.71
N CYS A 216 -0.89 -0.82 14.91
CA CYS A 216 0.07 -0.19 15.79
C CYS A 216 1.44 -0.03 15.12
N ARG A 217 1.93 -1.06 14.43
CA ARG A 217 3.22 -1.01 13.73
C ARG A 217 3.25 0.06 12.65
N PHE A 218 2.29 0.03 11.73
CA PHE A 218 2.18 1.00 10.65
C PHE A 218 2.12 2.43 11.21
N LYS A 219 1.29 2.67 12.22
CA LYS A 219 1.14 3.97 12.87
C LYS A 219 2.45 4.46 13.51
N SER A 220 3.19 3.55 14.14
CA SER A 220 4.40 3.85 14.91
C SER A 220 5.70 3.90 14.09
N LEU A 221 5.65 3.74 12.76
CA LEU A 221 6.84 3.82 11.93
C LEU A 221 7.55 5.16 12.14
N ALA A 222 8.85 5.08 12.46
CA ALA A 222 9.68 6.26 12.65
C ALA A 222 9.74 7.07 11.36
N ALA A 223 9.64 8.40 11.46
CA ALA A 223 9.56 9.30 10.29
C ALA A 223 10.82 9.29 9.42
N ASP A 224 12.00 9.08 10.00
CA ASP A 224 13.29 8.99 9.30
C ASP A 224 14.10 7.81 9.87
N PRO A 225 13.79 6.57 9.46
CA PRO A 225 14.48 5.38 9.93
C PRO A 225 15.83 5.23 9.23
N THR A 226 16.81 4.67 9.94
CA THR A 226 18.02 4.17 9.28
C THR A 226 17.68 2.95 8.40
N GLU A 227 18.52 2.65 7.40
CA GLU A 227 18.38 1.43 6.59
C GLU A 227 18.29 0.17 7.46
N SER A 228 19.11 0.10 8.52
CA SER A 228 19.10 -1.02 9.46
C SER A 228 17.78 -1.15 10.21
N ASP A 229 17.21 -0.04 10.67
CA ASP A 229 15.97 -0.06 11.43
C ASP A 229 14.77 -0.37 10.53
N TYR A 230 14.70 0.25 9.33
CA TYR A 230 13.66 -0.08 8.36
C TYR A 230 13.71 -1.54 7.91
N ARG A 231 14.92 -2.09 7.65
CA ARG A 231 15.09 -3.52 7.33
C ARG A 231 14.61 -4.42 8.46
N LYS A 232 14.90 -4.07 9.73
CA LYS A 232 14.40 -4.84 10.89
C LYS A 232 12.88 -4.82 10.94
N GLU A 233 12.25 -3.67 10.70
CA GLU A 233 10.78 -3.55 10.65
C GLU A 233 10.18 -4.41 9.52
N LEU A 234 10.75 -4.35 8.31
CA LEU A 234 10.32 -5.20 7.19
C LEU A 234 10.45 -6.70 7.51
N VAL A 235 11.59 -7.11 8.08
CA VAL A 235 11.80 -8.51 8.51
C VAL A 235 10.78 -8.90 9.58
N GLY A 236 10.54 -8.03 10.55
CA GLY A 236 9.61 -8.24 11.65
C GLY A 236 8.17 -8.38 11.19
N VAL A 237 7.71 -7.50 10.29
CA VAL A 237 6.34 -7.55 9.77
C VAL A 237 6.11 -8.77 8.88
N ALA A 238 7.09 -9.14 8.04
CA ALA A 238 6.99 -10.31 7.19
C ALA A 238 6.94 -11.60 8.01
N ARG A 239 7.75 -11.69 9.08
CA ARG A 239 7.71 -12.81 10.02
C ARG A 239 6.39 -12.89 10.77
N ASP A 240 5.89 -11.77 11.28
CA ASP A 240 4.63 -11.78 12.03
C ASP A 240 3.46 -12.20 11.12
N TYR A 241 3.44 -11.76 9.86
CA TYR A 241 2.42 -12.20 8.91
C TYR A 241 2.46 -13.71 8.60
N VAL A 242 3.66 -14.25 8.37
CA VAL A 242 3.81 -15.64 7.94
C VAL A 242 3.79 -16.64 9.10
N LEU A 243 4.37 -16.24 10.25
CA LEU A 243 4.63 -17.10 11.39
C LEU A 243 3.66 -16.88 12.56
N ALA A 244 2.73 -15.93 12.49
CA ALA A 244 1.69 -15.82 13.50
C ALA A 244 0.92 -17.14 13.64
N PRO A 245 0.68 -17.62 14.87
CA PRO A 245 -0.04 -18.85 15.12
C PRO A 245 -1.52 -18.65 14.79
N GLY A 246 -1.88 -18.89 13.53
CA GLY A 246 -3.25 -18.75 13.04
C GLY A 246 -3.56 -19.59 11.79
N SER A 247 -2.69 -20.54 11.42
CA SER A 247 -2.93 -21.45 10.29
C SER A 247 -2.66 -22.90 10.69
N GLY A 248 -3.62 -23.56 11.33
CA GLY A 248 -3.68 -25.03 11.29
C GLY A 248 -4.07 -25.45 9.85
N SER A 249 -3.47 -26.45 9.21
CA SER A 249 -3.22 -27.81 9.71
C SER A 249 -1.94 -28.43 9.13
N GLY A 250 -1.10 -29.00 9.99
CA GLY A 250 0.02 -29.84 9.61
C GLY A 250 0.56 -30.58 10.83
N GLN A 251 -0.07 -31.72 11.10
CA GLN A 251 0.24 -32.71 12.13
C GLN A 251 1.74 -32.77 12.50
N GLN A 252 2.04 -32.67 13.80
CA GLN A 252 3.18 -33.39 14.35
C GLN A 252 2.99 -34.87 14.02
N ALA A 253 3.85 -35.42 13.17
CA ALA A 253 4.11 -36.85 13.15
C ALA A 253 5.34 -37.09 14.04
N ALA A 254 5.08 -37.72 15.19
CA ALA A 254 6.08 -38.47 15.92
C ALA A 254 6.33 -39.79 15.16
N ASP A 255 7.58 -40.03 14.79
CA ASP A 255 8.42 -41.16 15.26
C ASP A 255 9.84 -41.03 14.69
#